data_AF-X1C065-F1
#
_entry.id   AF-X1C065-F1
#
_cell.length_a   1.000
_cell.length_b   1.000
_cell.length_c   1.000
_cell.angle_alpha   90.00
_cell.angle_beta   90.00
_cell.angle_gamma   90.00
#
_symmetry.space_group_name_H-M   'P 1'
#
loop_
_entity.id
_entity.type
_entity.pdbx_description
1 polymer ?
#
loop_
_entity_poly.entity_id
_entity_poly.type
_entity_poly.pdbx_seq_one_letter_code
_entity_poly.pdbx_strand_id
1 'polypeptide(L)'
;AITQTNRFKVAIQGSGHTDLISFSGTSDIPFYFPIFLGKPFWENPQLYLSRSPIMFVQNIKTPLLIFAGEKDLNVPMSQGEELYRSLQLQGKTVTLIKLKNQSHVPDNAAIIQEMLTTVNKWFEKALGKEVLSQISSKADTQRVD
;
A
#
# COMPACT_ATOMS: atom_id res chain seq x y z
N ALA A 1 -8.66 2.07 2.19
CA ALA A 1 -9.45 1.41 3.27
C ALA A 1 -9.07 1.95 4.66
N ILE A 2 -7.83 1.78 5.12
CA ILE A 2 -7.41 2.16 6.49
C ILE A 2 -7.44 3.67 6.80
N THR A 3 -7.54 4.52 5.78
CA THR A 3 -7.82 5.96 5.94
C THR A 3 -9.26 6.28 6.32
N GLN A 4 -10.17 5.31 6.15
CA GLN A 4 -11.63 5.49 6.24
C GLN A 4 -12.26 4.67 7.38
N THR A 5 -11.52 3.74 7.98
CA THR A 5 -12.04 2.84 9.02
C THR A 5 -10.92 2.29 9.90
N ASN A 6 -11.27 1.95 11.15
CA ASN A 6 -10.37 1.32 12.13
C ASN A 6 -10.59 -0.20 12.28
N ARG A 7 -11.31 -0.83 11.34
CA ARG A 7 -11.62 -2.28 11.42
C ARG A 7 -10.41 -3.20 11.24
N PHE A 8 -9.31 -2.70 10.69
CA PHE A 8 -8.13 -3.49 10.36
C PHE A 8 -7.05 -3.33 11.43
N LYS A 9 -6.58 -4.46 11.97
CA LYS A 9 -5.51 -4.49 13.00
C LYS A 9 -4.11 -4.31 12.41
N VAL A 10 -3.91 -4.68 11.15
CA VAL A 10 -2.65 -4.56 10.42
C VAL A 10 -2.95 -4.46 8.92
N ALA A 11 -2.10 -3.76 8.16
CA ALA A 11 -2.26 -3.61 6.72
C ALA A 11 -0.92 -3.71 5.98
N ILE A 12 -1.02 -4.08 4.70
CA ILE A 12 0.09 -4.11 3.75
C ILE A 12 -0.39 -3.41 2.47
N GLN A 13 0.45 -2.58 1.88
CA GLN A 13 0.23 -1.96 0.57
C GLN A 13 1.37 -2.36 -0.36
N GLY A 14 1.07 -3.00 -1.48
CA GLY A 14 2.00 -3.15 -2.61
C GLY A 14 1.56 -2.23 -3.75
N SER A 15 2.47 -1.41 -4.30
CA SER A 15 2.23 -0.52 -5.45
C SER A 15 0.85 0.17 -5.41
N GLY A 16 0.56 0.88 -4.32
CA GLY A 16 -0.75 1.52 -4.10
C GLY A 16 -0.77 2.98 -4.52
N HIS A 17 -1.93 3.45 -4.99
CA HIS A 17 -2.21 4.85 -5.31
C HIS A 17 -2.48 5.65 -4.03
N THR A 18 -1.69 6.70 -3.78
CA THR A 18 -1.71 7.50 -2.55
C THR A 18 -2.17 8.93 -2.80
N ASP A 19 -1.64 9.57 -3.84
CA ASP A 19 -1.96 10.91 -4.29
C ASP A 19 -2.32 10.82 -5.77
N LEU A 20 -3.60 11.04 -6.08
CA LEU A 20 -4.10 10.80 -7.44
C LEU A 20 -3.63 11.88 -8.42
N ILE A 21 -3.26 13.06 -7.92
CA ILE A 21 -2.71 14.15 -8.74
C ILE A 21 -1.24 13.84 -9.05
N SER A 22 -0.44 13.54 -8.03
CA SER A 22 0.97 13.12 -8.17
C SER A 22 1.08 11.92 -9.11
N PHE A 23 0.23 10.89 -8.91
CA PHE A 23 0.16 9.74 -9.79
C PHE A 23 -0.10 10.12 -11.25
N SER A 24 -1.11 10.95 -11.51
CA SER A 24 -1.50 11.33 -12.88
C SER A 24 -0.38 12.10 -13.62
N GLY A 25 0.53 12.73 -12.89
CA GLY A 25 1.68 13.44 -13.45
C GLY A 25 2.99 12.64 -13.52
N THR A 26 3.08 11.48 -12.88
CA THR A 26 4.33 10.70 -12.76
C THR A 26 4.25 9.29 -13.35
N SER A 27 3.05 8.74 -13.49
CA SER A 27 2.80 7.40 -14.00
C SER A 27 2.89 7.32 -15.54
N ASP A 28 3.27 6.14 -16.07
CA ASP A 28 3.19 5.80 -17.49
C ASP A 28 1.76 5.50 -17.99
N ILE A 29 0.79 5.42 -17.08
CA ILE A 29 -0.65 5.30 -17.37
C ILE A 29 -1.45 6.53 -16.87
N PRO A 30 -1.13 7.75 -17.33
CA PRO A 30 -1.71 9.00 -16.78
C PRO A 30 -3.23 9.11 -16.99
N PHE A 31 -3.79 8.34 -17.94
CA PHE A 31 -5.22 8.34 -18.25
C PHE A 31 -6.06 7.47 -17.30
N TYR A 32 -5.45 6.70 -16.40
CA TYR A 32 -6.15 5.80 -15.48
C TYR A 32 -7.28 6.53 -14.74
N PHE A 33 -6.96 7.55 -13.94
CA PHE A 33 -7.99 8.27 -13.19
C PHE A 33 -8.94 9.11 -14.05
N PRO A 34 -8.50 9.81 -15.11
CA PRO A 34 -9.43 10.43 -16.04
C PRO A 34 -10.50 9.48 -16.58
N ILE A 35 -10.14 8.24 -16.91
CA ILE A 35 -11.10 7.21 -17.36
C ILE A 35 -12.10 6.85 -16.25
N PHE A 36 -11.63 6.65 -15.01
CA PHE A 36 -12.51 6.25 -13.89
C PHE A 36 -13.30 7.39 -13.25
N LEU A 37 -12.80 8.62 -13.30
CA LEU A 37 -13.37 9.81 -12.66
C LEU A 37 -14.06 10.76 -13.65
N GLY A 38 -13.91 10.51 -14.95
CA GLY A 38 -14.57 11.20 -16.05
C GLY A 38 -13.93 12.52 -16.48
N LYS A 39 -12.99 13.08 -15.69
CA LYS A 39 -12.27 14.33 -15.99
C LYS A 39 -10.84 14.26 -15.44
N PRO A 40 -9.88 14.98 -16.04
CA PRO A 40 -8.54 15.13 -15.49
C PRO A 40 -8.52 16.05 -14.25
N PHE A 41 -7.43 15.99 -13.48
CA PHE A 41 -7.35 16.68 -12.20
C PHE A 41 -7.37 18.21 -12.29
N TRP A 42 -6.91 18.82 -13.40
CA TRP A 42 -6.97 20.27 -13.58
C TRP A 42 -8.39 20.78 -13.88
N GLU A 43 -9.31 19.91 -14.32
CA GLU A 43 -10.71 20.26 -14.54
C GLU A 43 -11.59 20.02 -13.31
N ASN A 44 -11.20 19.09 -12.43
CA ASN A 44 -11.92 18.81 -11.18
C ASN A 44 -10.96 18.42 -10.05
N PRO A 45 -10.13 19.35 -9.55
CA PRO A 45 -9.11 19.04 -8.54
C PRO A 45 -9.72 18.57 -7.21
N GLN A 46 -10.91 19.08 -6.85
CA GLN A 46 -11.59 18.72 -5.61
C GLN A 46 -11.97 17.23 -5.59
N LEU A 47 -12.41 16.66 -6.72
CA LEU A 47 -12.71 15.23 -6.80
C LEU A 47 -11.46 14.40 -6.54
N TYR A 48 -10.32 14.74 -7.15
CA TYR A 48 -9.05 14.04 -6.95
C TYR A 48 -8.56 14.13 -5.50
N LEU A 49 -8.62 15.32 -4.90
CA LEU A 49 -8.26 15.53 -3.49
C LEU A 49 -9.16 14.71 -2.55
N SER A 50 -10.48 14.73 -2.78
CA SER A 50 -11.44 13.97 -1.96
C SER A 50 -11.28 12.45 -2.03
N ARG A 51 -10.62 11.94 -3.09
CA ARG A 51 -10.37 10.51 -3.32
C ARG A 51 -8.93 10.09 -3.04
N SER A 52 -8.00 11.02 -2.86
CA SER A 52 -6.59 10.72 -2.60
C SER A 52 -6.39 10.29 -1.14
N PRO A 53 -5.90 9.06 -0.86
CA PRO A 53 -5.62 8.61 0.51
C PRO A 53 -4.74 9.55 1.33
N ILE A 54 -3.80 10.25 0.69
CA ILE A 54 -2.89 11.19 1.36
C ILE A 54 -3.63 12.29 2.14
N MET A 55 -4.82 12.72 1.69
CA MET A 55 -5.62 13.76 2.34
C MET A 55 -6.27 13.30 3.66
N PHE A 56 -6.19 12.00 3.96
CA PHE A 56 -6.78 11.36 5.13
C PHE A 56 -5.76 10.58 5.95
N VAL A 57 -4.46 10.79 5.70
CA VAL A 57 -3.36 10.04 6.31
C VAL A 57 -3.35 10.12 7.85
N GLN A 58 -3.82 11.23 8.42
CA GLN A 58 -3.95 11.45 9.87
C GLN A 58 -4.88 10.46 10.56
N ASN A 59 -5.87 9.93 9.82
CA ASN A 59 -6.84 8.97 10.33
C ASN A 59 -6.24 7.58 10.49
N ILE A 60 -5.10 7.29 9.87
CA ILE A 60 -4.49 5.97 9.91
C ILE A 60 -3.98 5.70 11.33
N LYS A 61 -4.53 4.63 11.94
CA LYS A 61 -4.07 4.06 13.22
C LYS A 61 -3.49 2.66 13.06
N THR A 62 -3.86 1.97 11.97
CA THR A 62 -3.41 0.64 11.63
C THR A 62 -1.92 0.64 11.26
N PRO A 63 -1.08 -0.21 11.85
CA PRO A 63 0.29 -0.44 11.38
C PRO A 63 0.32 -0.80 9.90
N LEU A 64 1.15 -0.10 9.12
CA LEU A 64 1.24 -0.28 7.66
C LEU A 64 2.64 -0.71 7.20
N LEU A 65 2.72 -1.80 6.44
CA LEU A 65 3.89 -2.16 5.63
C LEU A 65 3.65 -1.76 4.18
N ILE A 66 4.62 -1.09 3.56
CA ILE A 66 4.56 -0.60 2.18
C ILE A 66 5.66 -1.28 1.37
N PHE A 67 5.30 -1.87 0.24
CA PHE A 67 6.23 -2.31 -0.80
C PHE A 67 6.08 -1.41 -2.03
N ALA A 68 7.20 -0.96 -2.58
CA ALA A 68 7.25 -0.17 -3.81
C ALA A 68 8.40 -0.66 -4.71
N GLY A 69 8.11 -0.90 -5.98
CA GLY A 69 9.12 -1.21 -6.99
C GLY A 69 9.99 0.02 -7.29
N GLU A 70 11.31 -0.14 -7.26
CA GLU A 70 12.24 0.96 -7.57
C GLU A 70 12.13 1.42 -9.04
N LYS A 71 11.72 0.52 -9.94
CA LYS A 71 11.52 0.76 -11.37
C LYS A 71 10.04 0.69 -11.79
N ASP A 72 9.12 0.79 -10.83
CA ASP A 72 7.68 0.80 -11.12
C ASP A 72 7.32 2.12 -11.82
N LEU A 73 7.06 2.07 -13.12
CA LEU A 73 6.58 3.22 -13.90
C LEU A 73 5.05 3.32 -13.88
N ASN A 74 4.36 2.24 -13.51
CA ASN A 74 2.91 2.18 -13.48
C ASN A 74 2.38 2.88 -12.24
N VAL A 75 2.87 2.49 -11.06
CA VAL A 75 2.63 3.18 -9.79
C VAL A 75 3.98 3.64 -9.25
N PRO A 76 4.42 4.87 -9.60
CA PRO A 76 5.73 5.38 -9.23
C PRO A 76 6.02 5.24 -7.74
N MET A 77 7.27 4.92 -7.41
CA MET A 77 7.74 4.73 -6.03
C MET A 77 7.38 5.91 -5.10
N SER A 78 7.29 7.13 -5.65
CA SER A 78 6.86 8.34 -4.94
C SER A 78 5.54 8.14 -4.20
N GLN A 79 4.60 7.37 -4.73
CA GLN A 79 3.32 7.08 -4.08
C GLN A 79 3.49 6.36 -2.73
N GLY A 80 4.46 5.44 -2.64
CA GLY A 80 4.80 4.78 -1.38
C GLY A 80 5.60 5.69 -0.44
N GLU A 81 6.48 6.53 -1.00
CA GLU A 81 7.30 7.48 -0.22
C GLU A 81 6.47 8.59 0.41
N GLU A 82 5.54 9.19 -0.33
CA GLU A 82 4.59 10.21 0.14
C GLU A 82 3.81 9.71 1.36
N LEU A 83 3.25 8.48 1.27
CA LEU A 83 2.51 7.87 2.38
C LEU A 83 3.42 7.55 3.57
N TYR A 84 4.58 6.93 3.30
CA TYR A 84 5.55 6.58 4.34
C TYR A 84 6.01 7.81 5.13
N ARG A 85 6.43 8.87 4.43
CA ARG A 85 6.92 10.10 5.06
C ARG A 85 5.83 10.80 5.85
N SER A 86 4.61 10.87 5.31
CA SER A 86 3.47 11.47 6.00
C SER A 86 3.10 10.74 7.30
N LEU A 87 3.20 9.40 7.31
CA LEU A 87 2.97 8.59 8.51
C LEU A 87 4.15 8.67 9.49
N GLN A 88 5.38 8.68 8.99
CA GLN A 88 6.60 8.83 9.80
C GLN A 88 6.60 10.16 10.56
N LEU A 89 6.26 11.27 9.90
CA LEU A 89 6.18 12.60 10.52
C LEU A 89 5.16 12.68 11.66
N GLN A 90 4.15 11.81 11.64
CA GLN A 90 3.11 11.74 12.67
C GLN A 90 3.41 10.67 13.74
N GLY A 91 4.60 10.07 13.72
CA GLY A 91 4.99 9.02 14.67
C GLY A 91 4.17 7.73 14.55
N LYS A 92 3.55 7.47 13.39
CA LYS A 92 2.73 6.27 13.16
C LYS A 92 3.61 5.06 12.88
N THR A 93 3.11 3.85 13.19
CA THR A 93 3.82 2.61 12.90
C THR A 93 3.76 2.28 11.41
N VAL A 94 4.84 2.57 10.69
CA VAL A 94 4.95 2.34 9.25
C VAL A 94 6.33 1.81 8.87
N THR A 95 6.41 1.00 7.82
CA THR A 95 7.68 0.58 7.21
C THR A 95 7.54 0.61 5.69
N LEU A 96 8.56 1.12 5.00
CA LEU A 96 8.67 1.11 3.54
C LEU A 96 9.82 0.20 3.12
N ILE A 97 9.53 -0.76 2.25
CA ILE A 97 10.50 -1.62 1.59
C ILE A 97 10.54 -1.26 0.11
N LYS A 98 11.68 -0.75 -0.34
CA LYS A 98 11.96 -0.48 -1.75
C LYS A 98 12.50 -1.75 -2.40
N LEU A 99 11.79 -2.26 -3.39
CA LEU A 99 12.17 -3.46 -4.11
C LEU A 99 13.17 -3.07 -5.21
N LYS A 100 14.46 -3.18 -4.88
CA LYS A 100 15.57 -2.78 -5.74
C LYS A 100 15.48 -3.48 -7.10
N ASN A 101 15.63 -2.73 -8.19
CA ASN A 101 15.53 -3.21 -9.56
C ASN A 101 14.22 -3.92 -9.94
N GLN A 102 13.14 -3.79 -9.18
CA GLN A 102 11.84 -4.39 -9.51
C GLN A 102 10.88 -3.35 -10.08
N SER A 103 10.06 -3.79 -11.05
CA SER A 103 8.99 -3.00 -11.67
C SER A 103 7.70 -3.10 -10.85
N HIS A 104 6.55 -2.88 -11.48
CA HIS A 104 5.21 -2.95 -10.87
C HIS A 104 4.90 -4.32 -10.25
N VAL A 105 5.23 -5.38 -10.98
CA VAL A 105 5.15 -6.75 -10.49
C VAL A 105 6.58 -7.25 -10.29
N PRO A 106 6.96 -7.68 -9.07
CA PRO A 106 8.26 -8.28 -8.85
C PRO A 106 8.35 -9.63 -9.57
N ASP A 107 9.48 -9.89 -10.22
CA ASP A 107 9.77 -11.09 -11.01
C ASP A 107 10.98 -11.88 -10.50
N ASN A 108 11.73 -11.32 -9.54
CA ASN A 108 12.88 -11.98 -8.95
C ASN A 108 12.45 -12.88 -7.78
N ALA A 109 12.65 -14.19 -7.93
CA ALA A 109 12.25 -15.18 -6.91
C ALA A 109 12.83 -14.94 -5.51
N ALA A 110 14.08 -14.48 -5.41
CA ALA A 110 14.71 -14.20 -4.12
C ALA A 110 14.06 -12.98 -3.44
N ILE A 111 13.77 -11.93 -4.21
CA ILE A 111 13.03 -10.76 -3.71
C ILE A 111 11.61 -11.14 -3.28
N ILE A 112 10.92 -11.97 -4.07
CA ILE A 112 9.58 -12.46 -3.72
C ILE A 112 9.62 -13.27 -2.42
N GLN A 113 10.60 -14.15 -2.24
CA GLN A 113 10.78 -14.91 -1.00
C GLN A 113 11.06 -14.01 0.20
N GLU A 114 11.87 -12.97 0.03
CA GLU A 114 12.14 -11.98 1.07
C GLU A 114 10.88 -11.16 1.42
N MET A 115 10.08 -10.77 0.42
CA MET A 115 8.80 -10.11 0.63
C MET A 115 7.86 -10.97 1.46
N LEU A 116 7.68 -12.24 1.11
CA LEU A 116 6.81 -13.17 1.86
C LEU A 116 7.31 -13.36 3.30
N THR A 117 8.62 -13.48 3.48
CA THR A 117 9.24 -13.57 4.81
C THR A 117 8.97 -12.30 5.64
N THR A 118 9.09 -11.13 5.00
CA THR A 118 8.85 -9.83 5.64
C THR A 118 7.38 -9.65 6.00
N VAL A 119 6.46 -10.09 5.14
CA VAL A 119 5.01 -10.10 5.40
C VAL A 119 4.69 -10.95 6.63
N ASN A 120 5.22 -12.17 6.73
CA ASN A 120 5.02 -13.04 7.89
C ASN A 120 5.52 -12.38 9.18
N LYS A 121 6.75 -11.83 9.16
CA LYS A 121 7.32 -11.10 10.30
C LYS A 121 6.49 -9.87 10.68
N TRP A 122 5.93 -9.17 9.70
CA TRP A 122 5.08 -8.00 9.93
C TRP A 122 3.78 -8.37 10.63
N PHE A 123 3.11 -9.42 10.15
CA PHE A 123 1.93 -9.96 10.80
C PHE A 123 2.24 -10.45 12.22
N GLU A 124 3.35 -11.17 12.42
CA GLU A 124 3.75 -11.66 13.75
C GLU A 124 3.96 -10.51 14.72
N LYS A 125 4.64 -9.45 14.29
CA LYS A 125 4.86 -8.25 15.10
C LYS A 125 3.54 -7.55 15.46
N ALA A 126 2.58 -7.50 14.55
CA ALA A 126 1.35 -6.75 14.75
C ALA A 126 0.25 -7.52 15.50
N LEU A 127 0.17 -8.85 15.33
CA LEU A 127 -0.90 -9.69 15.87
C LEU A 127 -0.43 -10.64 16.98
N GLY A 128 0.87 -10.94 17.05
CA GLY A 128 1.42 -12.00 17.90
C GLY A 128 1.35 -13.39 17.25
N LYS A 129 2.32 -14.24 17.58
CA LYS A 129 2.44 -15.60 17.01
C LYS A 129 1.26 -16.51 17.34
N GLU A 130 0.70 -16.38 18.54
CA GLU A 130 -0.44 -17.20 18.98
C GLU A 130 -1.69 -16.93 18.13
N VAL A 131 -2.04 -15.66 17.94
CA VAL A 131 -3.18 -15.25 17.11
C VAL A 131 -3.01 -15.75 15.67
N LEU A 132 -1.80 -15.66 15.12
CA LEU A 132 -1.53 -16.17 13.78
C LEU A 132 -1.66 -17.67 13.65
N SER A 133 -1.18 -18.44 14.64
CA SER A 133 -1.35 -19.90 14.65
C SER A 133 -2.83 -20.30 14.64
N GLN A 134 -3.68 -19.59 15.39
CA GLN A 134 -5.12 -19.81 15.41
C GLN A 134 -5.82 -19.45 14.08
N ILE A 135 -5.32 -18.43 13.37
CA ILE A 135 -5.85 -18.06 12.05
C ILE A 135 -5.46 -19.12 11.00
N SER A 136 -4.20 -19.55 10.98
CA SER A 136 -3.72 -20.54 10.02
C SER A 136 -4.44 -21.88 10.15
N SER A 137 -4.66 -22.37 11.38
CA SER A 137 -5.38 -23.63 11.62
C SER A 137 -6.85 -23.59 11.15
N LYS A 138 -7.50 -22.42 11.22
CA LYS A 138 -8.86 -22.21 10.69
C LYS A 138 -8.89 -22.08 9.16
N ALA A 139 -7.83 -21.56 8.55
CA ALA A 139 -7.76 -21.44 7.10
C ALA A 139 -7.53 -22.80 6.42
N ASP A 140 -6.72 -23.67 7.03
CA ASP A 140 -6.46 -25.01 6.50
C ASP A 140 -7.69 -25.93 6.58
N THR A 141 -8.58 -25.70 7.55
CA THR A 141 -9.87 -26.41 7.66
C THR A 141 -10.91 -25.95 6.63
N GLN A 142 -10.71 -24.82 5.95
CA GLN A 142 -11.60 -24.29 4.91
C GLN A 142 -11.08 -24.49 3.47
N ARG A 143 -9.90 -25.09 3.29
CA ARG A 143 -9.30 -25.38 1.98
C ARG A 143 -9.60 -26.80 1.47
N VAL A 144 -10.44 -27.54 2.19
CA VAL A 144 -10.85 -28.90 1.84
C VAL A 144 -12.31 -28.87 1.39
N ASP A 145 -12.59 -28.23 0.26
CA ASP A 145 -13.86 -28.32 -0.50
C ASP A 145 -13.62 -27.97 -1.98
#